data_AF-A0A8B8N2V6-F1
#
_entry.id   AF-A0A8B8N2V6-F1
#
_cell.length_a   1.000
_cell.length_b   1.000
_cell.length_c   1.000
_cell.angle_alpha   90.00
_cell.angle_beta   90.00
_cell.angle_gamma   90.00
#
_symmetry.space_group_name_H-M   'P 1'
#
loop_
_entity.id
_entity.type
_entity.pdbx_description
1 polymer ?
#
loop_
_entity_poly.entity_id
_entity_poly.type
_entity_poly.pdbx_seq_one_letter_code
_entity_poly.pdbx_strand_id
1 'polypeptide(L)'
;MVSNHPHEVKAVEKWVIPDAITDNIDGKTYWQLFVENHKTLLENGEKWVKDTANSCMLVSTLIATVLFAAAFTVLGGNDSNTGAPLLLRQEALLIFAISDALGLFSSVTAILLFLAILTSRYEPQDFLDSLPKKIIMGLCFLFLSLAFMLVAFAAALTIVLDKRLEWVFIPITLLTSLPVFLFLVLQLPLLYQMVKSTYGPSIFRAEDIWK
;
A
#
# COMPACT_ATOMS: atom_id res chain seq x y z
N MET A 1 -27.30 -23.04 -6.11
CA MET A 1 -28.10 -22.12 -5.27
C MET A 1 -27.21 -20.96 -4.89
N VAL A 2 -27.61 -19.76 -5.33
CA VAL A 2 -27.23 -18.41 -4.85
C VAL A 2 -25.72 -18.11 -4.78
N SER A 3 -25.19 -17.49 -5.84
CA SER A 3 -23.96 -16.69 -5.78
C SER A 3 -24.30 -15.27 -6.20
N ASN A 4 -24.19 -14.35 -5.24
CA ASN A 4 -24.30 -12.90 -5.41
C ASN A 4 -23.13 -12.45 -6.30
N HIS A 5 -23.41 -12.06 -7.54
CA HIS A 5 -22.42 -11.50 -8.45
C HIS A 5 -22.42 -9.97 -8.41
N PRO A 6 -21.24 -9.33 -8.42
CA PRO A 6 -21.10 -7.89 -8.40
C PRO A 6 -21.76 -7.28 -9.64
N HIS A 7 -22.45 -6.17 -9.44
CA HIS A 7 -23.34 -5.52 -10.42
C HIS A 7 -22.68 -5.21 -11.79
N GLU A 8 -21.36 -5.27 -11.89
CA GLU A 8 -20.58 -4.93 -13.08
C GLU A 8 -20.57 -6.03 -14.15
N VAL A 9 -20.58 -7.31 -13.75
CA VAL A 9 -20.64 -8.43 -14.73
C VAL A 9 -22.01 -8.51 -15.42
N LYS A 10 -23.07 -8.21 -14.67
CA LYS A 10 -24.44 -8.11 -15.21
C LYS A 10 -24.62 -6.99 -16.23
N ALA A 11 -23.82 -5.93 -16.12
CA ALA A 11 -23.91 -4.82 -17.07
C ALA A 11 -23.32 -5.23 -18.42
N VAL A 12 -22.16 -5.89 -18.44
CA VAL A 12 -21.52 -6.40 -19.67
C VAL A 12 -22.38 -7.47 -20.34
N GLU A 13 -23.00 -8.35 -19.56
CA GLU A 13 -23.92 -9.39 -20.03
C GLU A 13 -25.16 -8.81 -20.73
N LYS A 14 -25.57 -7.59 -20.38
CA LYS A 14 -26.72 -6.89 -20.99
C LYS A 14 -26.43 -6.28 -22.37
N TRP A 15 -25.16 -6.07 -22.71
CA TRP A 15 -24.74 -5.45 -23.98
C TRP A 15 -24.34 -6.47 -25.06
N VAL A 16 -24.20 -7.74 -24.71
CA VAL A 16 -24.04 -8.82 -25.69
C VAL A 16 -25.41 -9.06 -26.33
N ILE A 17 -25.44 -9.10 -27.66
CA ILE A 17 -26.63 -9.36 -28.49
C ILE A 17 -27.46 -10.49 -27.84
N PRO A 18 -28.78 -10.31 -27.59
CA PRO A 18 -29.59 -11.30 -26.86
C PRO A 18 -29.60 -12.69 -27.51
N ASP A 19 -29.50 -12.74 -28.85
CA ASP A 19 -29.40 -13.99 -29.62
C ASP A 19 -28.06 -14.71 -29.44
N ALA A 20 -27.02 -14.00 -29.03
CA ALA A 20 -25.68 -14.55 -28.93
C ALA A 20 -25.43 -15.18 -27.54
N ILE A 21 -26.15 -14.76 -26.49
CA ILE A 21 -26.08 -15.32 -25.12
C ILE A 21 -26.49 -16.81 -25.07
N THR A 22 -27.26 -17.28 -26.06
CA THR A 22 -27.64 -18.70 -26.21
C THR A 22 -26.98 -19.40 -27.38
N ASP A 23 -26.20 -18.70 -28.21
CA ASP A 23 -25.38 -19.37 -29.21
C ASP A 23 -24.09 -19.83 -28.54
N ASN A 24 -24.15 -21.08 -28.07
CA ASN A 24 -23.01 -21.93 -27.81
C ASN A 24 -22.13 -21.98 -29.08
N ILE A 25 -21.30 -20.97 -29.32
CA ILE A 25 -20.20 -21.09 -30.27
C ILE A 25 -19.27 -22.16 -29.66
N ASP A 26 -19.33 -23.38 -30.20
CA ASP A 26 -18.62 -24.59 -29.73
C ASP A 26 -18.93 -25.04 -28.28
N GLY A 27 -20.11 -24.71 -27.73
CA GLY A 27 -20.50 -25.19 -26.39
C GLY A 27 -19.83 -24.47 -25.21
N LYS A 28 -19.17 -23.33 -25.45
CA LYS A 28 -18.44 -22.55 -24.45
C LYS A 28 -19.18 -21.24 -24.11
N THR A 29 -19.15 -20.85 -22.84
CA THR A 29 -19.69 -19.55 -22.39
C THR A 29 -18.78 -18.39 -22.81
N TYR A 30 -19.31 -17.17 -23.02
CA TYR A 30 -18.50 -15.98 -23.36
C TYR A 30 -17.34 -15.72 -22.40
N TRP A 31 -17.53 -15.98 -21.11
CA TRP A 31 -16.46 -15.87 -20.11
C TRP A 31 -15.32 -16.87 -20.36
N GLN A 32 -15.65 -18.09 -20.77
CA GLN A 32 -14.64 -19.11 -21.10
C GLN A 32 -13.85 -18.71 -22.34
N LEU A 33 -14.53 -18.19 -23.38
CA LEU A 33 -13.89 -17.64 -24.59
C LEU A 33 -12.99 -16.43 -24.29
N PHE A 34 -13.42 -15.53 -23.40
CA PHE A 34 -12.61 -14.40 -22.97
C PHE A 34 -11.37 -14.84 -22.17
N VAL A 35 -11.53 -15.74 -21.20
CA VAL A 35 -10.42 -16.28 -20.41
C VAL A 35 -9.44 -17.07 -21.30
N GLU A 36 -9.93 -17.81 -22.28
CA GLU A 36 -9.11 -18.57 -23.23
C GLU A 36 -8.30 -17.62 -24.14
N ASN A 37 -8.93 -16.57 -24.68
CA ASN A 37 -8.25 -15.55 -25.49
C ASN A 37 -7.27 -14.69 -24.68
N HIS A 38 -7.49 -14.50 -23.38
CA HIS A 38 -6.65 -13.66 -22.51
C HIS A 38 -5.83 -14.45 -21.48
N LYS A 39 -5.65 -15.76 -21.68
CA LYS A 39 -4.91 -16.65 -20.78
C LYS A 39 -3.49 -16.14 -20.50
N THR A 40 -2.80 -15.67 -21.54
CA THR A 40 -1.43 -15.13 -21.42
C THR A 40 -1.37 -13.87 -20.56
N LEU A 41 -2.39 -13.01 -20.64
CA LEU A 41 -2.48 -11.80 -19.81
C LEU A 41 -2.77 -12.15 -18.35
N LEU A 42 -3.59 -13.16 -18.09
CA LEU A 42 -3.87 -13.64 -16.73
C LEU A 42 -2.61 -14.23 -16.08
N GLU A 43 -1.88 -15.08 -16.80
CA GLU A 43 -0.60 -15.63 -16.32
C GLU A 43 0.44 -14.54 -16.07
N ASN A 44 0.55 -13.56 -16.98
CA ASN A 44 1.45 -12.42 -16.82
C ASN A 44 1.03 -11.51 -15.64
N GLY A 45 -0.27 -11.28 -15.47
CA GLY A 45 -0.83 -10.50 -14.36
C GLY A 45 -0.60 -11.16 -13.01
N GLU A 46 -0.82 -12.47 -12.90
CA GLU A 46 -0.54 -13.25 -11.70
C GLU A 46 0.95 -13.17 -11.33
N LYS A 47 1.83 -13.35 -12.32
CA LYS A 47 3.28 -13.23 -12.11
C LYS A 47 3.65 -11.82 -11.66
N TRP A 48 3.14 -10.79 -12.34
CA TRP A 48 3.39 -9.40 -11.98
C TRP A 48 2.95 -9.07 -10.56
N VAL A 49 1.78 -9.55 -10.12
CA VAL A 49 1.29 -9.37 -8.75
C VAL A 49 2.21 -10.05 -7.74
N LYS A 50 2.65 -11.29 -8.00
CA LYS A 50 3.55 -12.03 -7.12
C LYS A 50 4.92 -11.36 -7.01
N ASP A 51 5.50 -10.95 -8.13
CA ASP A 51 6.79 -10.26 -8.17
C ASP A 51 6.72 -8.91 -7.43
N THR A 52 5.63 -8.16 -7.62
CA THR A 52 5.37 -6.91 -6.91
C THR A 52 5.18 -7.13 -5.41
N ALA A 53 4.37 -8.12 -5.01
CA ALA A 53 4.14 -8.44 -3.61
C ALA A 53 5.44 -8.84 -2.89
N ASN A 54 6.29 -9.64 -3.54
CA ASN A 54 7.60 -10.01 -3.00
C ASN A 54 8.50 -8.78 -2.81
N SER A 55 8.57 -7.92 -3.82
CA SER A 55 9.36 -6.68 -3.75
C SER A 55 8.89 -5.75 -2.63
N CYS A 56 7.57 -5.54 -2.51
CA CYS A 56 6.98 -4.72 -1.46
C CYS A 56 7.14 -5.34 -0.07
N MET A 57 7.11 -6.67 0.05
CA MET A 57 7.39 -7.39 1.30
C MET A 57 8.84 -7.17 1.75
N LEU A 58 9.80 -7.21 0.82
CA LEU A 58 11.21 -6.91 1.13
C LEU A 58 11.38 -5.46 1.61
N VAL A 59 10.77 -4.50 0.92
CA VAL A 59 10.79 -3.09 1.34
C VAL A 59 10.17 -2.91 2.72
N SER A 60 9.01 -3.52 2.98
CA SER A 60 8.35 -3.47 4.30
C SER A 60 9.18 -4.11 5.39
N THR A 61 9.87 -5.21 5.09
CA THR A 61 10.78 -5.88 6.02
C THR A 61 11.98 -5.00 6.36
N LEU A 62 12.54 -4.31 5.36
CA LEU A 62 13.62 -3.35 5.56
C LEU A 62 13.17 -2.19 6.46
N ILE A 63 11.99 -1.62 6.20
CA ILE A 63 11.42 -0.56 7.04
C ILE A 63 11.25 -1.04 8.48
N ALA A 64 10.66 -2.23 8.68
CA ALA A 64 10.46 -2.79 10.01
C ALA A 64 11.79 -3.00 10.75
N THR A 65 12.81 -3.47 10.05
CA THR A 65 14.15 -3.69 10.62
C THR A 65 14.78 -2.37 11.07
N VAL A 66 14.69 -1.33 10.24
CA VAL A 66 15.23 0.01 10.54
C VAL A 66 14.53 0.61 11.76
N LEU A 67 13.20 0.58 11.81
CA LEU A 67 12.42 1.11 12.94
C LEU A 67 12.72 0.33 14.23
N PHE A 68 12.74 -1.00 14.17
CA PHE A 68 13.06 -1.83 15.33
C PHE A 68 14.45 -1.52 15.90
N ALA A 69 15.46 -1.35 15.04
CA ALA A 69 16.79 -0.93 15.47
C ALA A 69 16.80 0.51 16.03
N ALA A 70 16.04 1.42 15.42
CA ALA A 70 15.93 2.80 15.86
C ALA A 70 15.27 2.90 17.26
N ALA A 71 14.25 2.09 17.54
CA ALA A 71 13.60 2.03 18.86
C ALA A 71 14.61 1.80 19.98
N PHE A 72 15.44 0.75 19.88
CA PHE A 72 16.40 0.42 20.94
C PHE A 72 17.55 1.41 21.04
N THR A 73 18.01 1.96 19.93
CA THR A 73 19.14 2.91 19.93
C THR A 73 18.76 4.27 20.51
N VAL A 74 17.55 4.76 20.24
CA VAL A 74 17.07 6.07 20.71
C VAL A 74 16.52 6.01 22.14
N LEU A 75 15.79 4.94 22.50
CA LEU A 75 15.22 4.76 23.85
C LEU A 75 16.25 4.22 24.87
N GLY A 76 17.33 3.56 24.42
CA GLY A 76 18.33 2.94 25.28
C GLY A 76 19.33 3.90 25.97
N GLY A 77 19.26 5.21 25.71
CA GLY A 77 20.18 6.19 26.27
C GLY A 77 19.89 6.55 27.72
N ASN A 78 20.62 5.94 28.66
CA ASN A 78 20.55 6.24 30.10
C ASN A 78 21.13 7.63 30.43
N ASP A 79 20.43 8.43 31.24
CA ASP A 79 20.96 9.66 31.80
C ASP A 79 21.49 9.36 33.22
N SER A 80 22.81 9.19 33.34
CA SER A 80 23.44 8.74 34.59
C SER A 80 23.51 9.79 35.69
N ASN A 81 23.12 11.05 35.44
CA ASN A 81 23.46 12.16 36.32
C ASN A 81 22.28 12.95 36.93
N THR A 82 21.04 12.81 36.45
CA THR A 82 20.00 13.80 36.84
C THR A 82 18.65 13.24 37.31
N GLY A 83 18.38 11.93 37.19
CA GLY A 83 17.15 11.33 37.75
C GLY A 83 15.80 11.90 37.24
N ALA A 84 15.82 12.79 36.24
CA ALA A 84 14.65 13.38 35.60
C ALA A 84 14.81 13.30 34.07
N PRO A 85 13.76 12.94 33.31
CA PRO A 85 13.84 12.77 31.88
C PRO A 85 14.05 14.13 31.19
N LEU A 86 15.01 14.15 30.27
CA LEU A 86 15.44 15.30 29.47
C LEU A 86 14.23 16.02 28.83
N LEU A 87 13.87 17.22 29.31
CA LEU A 87 12.54 17.84 29.13
C LEU A 87 12.17 18.29 27.68
N LEU A 88 13.14 18.60 26.82
CA LEU A 88 12.90 18.83 25.37
C LEU A 88 12.98 17.51 24.56
N ARG A 89 13.69 16.51 25.11
CA ARG A 89 13.76 15.14 24.58
C ARG A 89 12.42 14.45 24.75
N GLN A 90 11.64 14.74 25.81
CA GLN A 90 10.39 14.03 26.09
C GLN A 90 9.39 14.12 24.94
N GLU A 91 9.11 15.32 24.41
CA GLU A 91 8.14 15.50 23.33
C GLU A 91 8.63 14.88 22.00
N ALA A 92 9.86 15.18 21.59
CA ALA A 92 10.43 14.61 20.36
C ALA A 92 10.65 13.09 20.47
N LEU A 93 11.03 12.56 21.64
CA LEU A 93 11.13 11.11 21.89
C LEU A 93 9.77 10.45 21.92
N LEU A 94 8.75 11.10 22.46
CA LEU A 94 7.39 10.57 22.50
C LEU A 94 6.82 10.51 21.09
N ILE A 95 7.00 11.58 20.29
CA ILE A 95 6.65 11.59 18.86
C ILE A 95 7.43 10.52 18.11
N PHE A 96 8.74 10.39 18.36
CA PHE A 96 9.58 9.35 17.79
C PHE A 96 9.04 7.95 18.14
N ALA A 97 8.80 7.66 19.42
CA ALA A 97 8.37 6.34 19.88
C ALA A 97 6.98 5.96 19.35
N ILE A 98 6.03 6.91 19.33
CA ILE A 98 4.70 6.68 18.75
C ILE A 98 4.81 6.44 17.24
N SER A 99 5.57 7.27 16.53
CA SER A 99 5.74 7.13 15.08
C SER A 99 6.45 5.83 14.72
N ASP A 100 7.50 5.47 15.47
CA ASP A 100 8.24 4.23 15.29
C ASP A 100 7.34 3.00 15.50
N ALA A 101 6.54 2.99 16.58
CA ALA A 101 5.58 1.92 16.86
C ALA A 101 4.50 1.81 15.78
N LEU A 102 3.93 2.93 15.33
CA LEU A 102 2.92 2.95 14.26
C LEU A 102 3.52 2.52 12.92
N GLY A 103 4.74 2.94 12.62
CA GLY A 103 5.50 2.50 11.44
C GLY A 103 5.74 1.00 11.47
N LEU A 104 6.20 0.45 12.60
CA LEU A 104 6.41 -0.99 12.80
C LEU A 104 5.13 -1.79 12.60
N PHE A 105 4.04 -1.38 13.26
CA PHE A 105 2.75 -2.05 13.15
C PHE A 105 2.24 -2.04 11.71
N SER A 106 2.32 -0.88 11.05
CA SER A 106 1.93 -0.73 9.65
C SER A 106 2.81 -1.61 8.73
N SER A 107 4.12 -1.66 8.96
CA SER A 107 5.04 -2.48 8.19
C SER A 107 4.76 -3.98 8.33
N VAL A 108 4.57 -4.46 9.56
CA VAL A 108 4.22 -5.87 9.82
C VAL A 108 2.88 -6.22 9.17
N THR A 109 1.90 -5.34 9.24
CA THR A 109 0.60 -5.54 8.57
C THR A 109 0.77 -5.63 7.05
N ALA A 110 1.59 -4.76 6.44
CA ALA A 110 1.91 -4.84 5.01
C ALA A 110 2.61 -6.16 4.65
N ILE A 111 3.58 -6.60 5.45
CA ILE A 111 4.27 -7.89 5.28
C ILE A 111 3.26 -9.04 5.30
N LEU A 112 2.34 -9.07 6.27
CA LEU A 112 1.32 -10.13 6.35
C LEU A 112 0.38 -10.11 5.15
N LEU A 113 -0.02 -8.94 4.66
CA LEU A 113 -0.88 -8.81 3.48
C LEU A 113 -0.18 -9.27 2.20
N PHE A 114 1.09 -8.90 1.98
CA PHE A 114 1.87 -9.38 0.84
C PHE A 114 2.20 -10.87 0.94
N LEU A 115 2.48 -11.37 2.15
CA LEU A 115 2.67 -12.79 2.38
C LEU A 115 1.38 -13.59 2.12
N ALA A 116 0.22 -13.04 2.48
CA ALA A 116 -1.07 -13.64 2.17
C ALA A 116 -1.33 -13.70 0.65
N ILE A 117 -0.85 -12.72 -0.12
CA ILE A 117 -0.90 -12.73 -1.59
C ILE A 117 0.01 -13.83 -2.17
N LEU A 118 1.22 -13.99 -1.61
CA LEU A 118 2.19 -15.00 -2.06
C LEU A 118 1.78 -16.44 -1.67
N THR A 119 1.14 -16.62 -0.52
CA THR A 119 0.80 -17.93 0.05
C THR A 119 -0.56 -18.46 -0.40
N SER A 120 -1.44 -17.60 -0.92
CA SER A 120 -2.74 -18.02 -1.44
C SER A 120 -2.56 -19.02 -2.60
N ARG A 121 -3.15 -20.22 -2.46
CA ARG A 121 -3.29 -21.25 -3.50
C ARG A 121 -4.59 -20.97 -4.26
N TYR A 122 -4.53 -20.82 -5.57
CA TYR A 122 -5.51 -20.09 -6.38
C TYR A 122 -6.73 -20.92 -6.79
N GLU A 123 -7.94 -20.42 -6.51
CA GLU A 123 -9.17 -20.74 -7.26
C GLU A 123 -9.58 -19.48 -8.05
N PRO A 124 -9.73 -19.54 -9.39
CA PRO A 124 -9.87 -18.36 -10.27
C PRO A 124 -11.07 -17.42 -10.02
N GLN A 125 -12.09 -17.86 -9.28
CA GLN A 125 -13.41 -17.21 -9.29
C GLN A 125 -13.60 -16.17 -8.16
N ASP A 126 -13.07 -16.38 -6.95
CA ASP A 126 -13.07 -15.38 -5.85
C ASP A 126 -11.83 -14.46 -5.86
N PHE A 127 -10.96 -14.71 -6.83
CA PHE A 127 -9.62 -14.13 -6.92
C PHE A 127 -9.65 -12.68 -7.43
N LEU A 128 -10.46 -12.40 -8.45
CA LEU A 128 -10.49 -11.08 -9.10
C LEU A 128 -11.02 -9.96 -8.18
N ASP A 129 -11.88 -10.29 -7.22
CA ASP A 129 -12.47 -9.28 -6.33
C ASP A 129 -11.73 -9.10 -5.01
N SER A 130 -11.14 -10.17 -4.47
CA SER A 130 -10.49 -10.14 -3.15
C SER A 130 -9.00 -9.80 -3.22
N LEU A 131 -8.33 -10.15 -4.32
CA LEU A 131 -6.91 -9.88 -4.52
C LEU A 131 -6.60 -8.39 -4.65
N PRO A 132 -7.28 -7.59 -5.50
CA PRO A 132 -6.97 -6.18 -5.64
C PRO A 132 -7.13 -5.43 -4.32
N LYS A 133 -8.15 -5.80 -3.53
CA LYS A 133 -8.39 -5.22 -2.20
C LYS A 133 -7.22 -5.48 -1.25
N LYS A 134 -6.69 -6.70 -1.21
CA LYS A 134 -5.51 -7.04 -0.39
C LYS A 134 -4.26 -6.30 -0.84
N ILE A 135 -4.02 -6.17 -2.15
CA ILE A 135 -2.89 -5.41 -2.70
C ILE A 135 -3.00 -3.92 -2.31
N ILE A 136 -4.17 -3.32 -2.47
CA ILE A 136 -4.41 -1.91 -2.13
C ILE A 136 -4.22 -1.68 -0.63
N MET A 137 -4.77 -2.55 0.22
CA MET A 137 -4.55 -2.45 1.67
C MET A 137 -3.07 -2.61 2.02
N GLY A 138 -2.37 -3.59 1.43
CA GLY A 138 -0.94 -3.82 1.65
C GLY A 138 -0.08 -2.62 1.27
N LEU A 139 -0.34 -2.03 0.10
CA LEU A 139 0.34 -0.81 -0.36
C LEU A 139 0.00 0.40 0.54
N CYS A 140 -1.25 0.54 0.98
CA CYS A 140 -1.65 1.60 1.91
C CYS A 140 -0.85 1.52 3.23
N PHE A 141 -0.76 0.34 3.84
CA PHE A 141 0.04 0.12 5.04
C PHE A 141 1.55 0.28 4.80
N LEU A 142 2.07 -0.11 3.63
CA LEU A 142 3.47 0.12 3.26
C LEU A 142 3.78 1.62 3.19
N PHE A 143 2.91 2.40 2.54
CA PHE A 143 3.08 3.84 2.42
C PHE A 143 2.91 4.56 3.74
N LEU A 144 1.94 4.16 4.56
CA LEU A 144 1.77 4.67 5.91
C LEU A 144 3.01 4.37 6.78
N SER A 145 3.58 3.18 6.66
CA SER A 145 4.83 2.78 7.32
C SER A 145 6.00 3.69 6.92
N LEU A 146 6.14 3.98 5.62
CA LEU A 146 7.16 4.90 5.12
C LEU A 146 6.94 6.34 5.62
N ALA A 147 5.69 6.82 5.67
CA ALA A 147 5.39 8.14 6.23
C ALA A 147 5.81 8.24 7.70
N PHE A 148 5.46 7.24 8.52
CA PHE A 148 5.86 7.19 9.92
C PHE A 148 7.37 7.08 10.10
N MET A 149 8.07 6.33 9.24
CA MET A 149 9.53 6.33 9.23
C MET A 149 10.12 7.72 8.99
N LEU A 150 9.59 8.48 8.04
CA LEU A 150 10.06 9.85 7.77
C LEU A 150 9.83 10.78 8.97
N VAL A 151 8.69 10.66 9.65
CA VAL A 151 8.41 11.41 10.88
C VAL A 151 9.35 11.00 12.02
N ALA A 152 9.58 9.70 12.20
CA ALA A 152 10.54 9.20 13.20
C ALA A 152 11.96 9.68 12.90
N PHE A 153 12.38 9.67 11.63
CA PHE A 153 13.68 10.19 11.22
C PHE A 153 13.82 11.69 11.49
N ALA A 154 12.78 12.49 11.19
CA ALA A 154 12.77 13.91 11.51
C ALA A 154 12.87 14.15 13.03
N ALA A 155 12.10 13.42 13.84
CA ALA A 155 12.16 13.48 15.29
C ALA A 155 13.54 13.09 15.83
N ALA A 156 14.13 11.99 15.32
CA ALA A 156 15.47 11.56 15.69
C ALA A 156 16.53 12.62 15.36
N LEU A 157 16.45 13.24 14.18
CA LEU A 157 17.35 14.35 13.81
C LEU A 157 17.18 15.54 14.75
N THR A 158 15.95 15.94 15.10
CA THR A 158 15.75 17.03 16.06
C THR A 158 16.39 16.72 17.42
N ILE A 159 16.27 15.49 17.92
CA ILE A 159 16.89 15.05 19.17
C ILE A 159 18.42 15.11 19.10
N VAL A 160 19.01 14.64 18.01
CA VAL A 160 20.47 14.61 17.83
C VAL A 160 21.06 16.01 17.67
N LEU A 161 20.32 16.93 17.03
CA LEU A 161 20.81 18.25 16.66
C LEU A 161 20.54 19.37 17.67
N ASP A 162 19.61 19.17 18.61
CA ASP A 162 19.10 20.16 19.58
C ASP A 162 20.21 20.94 20.34
N LYS A 163 21.42 20.40 20.44
CA LYS A 163 22.54 21.01 21.18
C LYS A 163 23.80 21.34 20.39
N ARG A 164 23.87 21.06 19.08
CA ARG A 164 25.18 21.02 18.39
C ARG A 164 25.49 22.25 17.53
N LEU A 165 24.68 22.68 16.55
CA LEU A 165 25.13 23.72 15.59
C LEU A 165 23.98 24.47 14.87
N GLU A 166 23.74 25.74 15.20
CA GLU A 166 22.77 26.62 14.50
C GLU A 166 23.07 26.78 13.00
N TRP A 167 24.35 26.71 12.59
CA TRP A 167 24.78 26.79 11.19
C TRP A 167 24.48 25.54 10.35
N VAL A 168 24.22 24.39 10.99
CA VAL A 168 23.96 23.10 10.30
C VAL A 168 22.45 22.82 10.20
N PHE A 169 21.62 23.63 10.84
CA PHE A 169 20.16 23.50 10.80
C PHE A 169 19.62 23.65 9.38
N ILE A 170 20.08 24.67 8.63
CA ILE A 170 19.63 25.00 7.27
C ILE A 170 19.80 23.82 6.28
N PRO A 171 21.00 23.23 6.12
CA PRO A 171 21.16 22.10 5.20
C PRO A 171 20.39 20.85 5.64
N ILE A 172 20.19 20.64 6.95
CA ILE A 172 19.46 19.48 7.47
C ILE A 172 17.95 19.61 7.29
N THR A 173 17.38 20.80 7.50
CA THR A 173 15.97 21.05 7.17
C THR A 173 15.74 20.83 5.68
N LEU A 174 16.65 21.31 4.82
CA LEU A 174 16.59 21.07 3.38
C LEU A 174 16.66 19.57 3.06
N LEU A 175 17.62 18.86 3.66
CA LEU A 175 17.83 17.42 3.43
C LEU A 175 16.66 16.56 3.92
N THR A 176 15.99 16.94 5.01
CA THR A 176 14.82 16.24 5.54
C THR A 176 13.55 16.57 4.76
N SER A 177 13.42 17.81 4.28
CA SER A 177 12.28 18.25 3.47
C SER A 177 12.19 17.55 2.12
N LEU A 178 13.33 17.17 1.54
CA LEU A 178 13.40 16.56 0.21
C LEU A 178 12.71 15.18 0.16
N PRO A 179 13.04 14.20 1.04
CA PRO A 179 12.31 12.93 1.11
C PRO A 179 10.81 13.09 1.40
N VAL A 180 10.44 14.03 2.28
CA VAL A 180 9.03 14.30 2.63
C VAL A 180 8.27 14.87 1.44
N PHE A 181 8.86 15.82 0.72
CA PHE A 181 8.27 16.40 -0.48
C PHE A 181 8.13 15.35 -1.59
N LEU A 182 9.18 14.55 -1.82
CA LEU A 182 9.12 13.44 -2.78
C LEU A 182 8.02 12.45 -2.42
N PHE A 183 7.86 12.12 -1.14
CA PHE A 183 6.78 11.25 -0.67
C PHE A 183 5.39 11.86 -0.95
N LEU A 184 5.19 13.15 -0.67
CA LEU A 184 3.91 13.82 -0.96
C LEU A 184 3.59 13.86 -2.46
N VAL A 185 4.60 14.13 -3.31
CA VAL A 185 4.42 14.24 -4.77
C VAL A 185 4.22 12.88 -5.43
N LEU A 186 4.91 11.82 -4.97
CA LEU A 186 4.85 10.51 -5.61
C LEU A 186 3.76 9.61 -5.02
N GLN A 187 3.66 9.53 -3.69
CA GLN A 187 2.83 8.51 -3.03
C GLN A 187 1.34 8.84 -3.06
N LEU A 188 0.98 10.11 -2.86
CA LEU A 188 -0.42 10.55 -2.80
C LEU A 188 -1.17 10.38 -4.14
N PRO A 189 -0.64 10.81 -5.30
CA PRO A 189 -1.36 10.62 -6.56
C PRO A 189 -1.42 9.14 -6.97
N LEU A 190 -0.39 8.34 -6.67
CA LEU A 190 -0.42 6.90 -6.96
C LEU A 190 -1.49 6.17 -6.15
N LEU A 191 -1.58 6.44 -4.84
CA LEU A 191 -2.64 5.87 -4.01
C LEU A 191 -4.02 6.34 -4.45
N TYR A 192 -4.17 7.64 -4.72
CA TYR A 192 -5.42 8.20 -5.17
C TYR A 192 -5.87 7.59 -6.50
N GLN A 193 -4.96 7.44 -7.46
CA GLN A 193 -5.25 6.81 -8.75
C GLN A 193 -5.60 5.32 -8.59
N MET A 194 -4.90 4.57 -7.74
CA MET A 194 -5.24 3.17 -7.48
C MET A 194 -6.62 3.02 -6.83
N VAL A 195 -6.91 3.81 -5.79
CA VAL A 195 -8.23 3.77 -5.12
C VAL A 195 -9.33 4.20 -6.08
N LYS A 196 -9.13 5.27 -6.85
CA LYS A 196 -10.08 5.71 -7.87
C LYS A 196 -10.23 4.70 -9.00
N SER A 197 -9.19 3.98 -9.39
CA SER A 197 -9.29 2.97 -10.44
C SER A 197 -10.05 1.73 -9.99
N THR A 198 -9.98 1.36 -8.71
CA THR A 198 -10.65 0.16 -8.17
C THR A 198 -12.04 0.45 -7.61
N TYR A 199 -12.28 1.66 -7.09
CA TYR A 199 -13.57 2.05 -6.50
C TYR A 199 -14.25 3.22 -7.20
N GLY A 200 -13.62 3.83 -8.21
CA GLY A 200 -14.22 4.91 -8.97
C GLY A 200 -15.40 4.42 -9.80
N PRO A 201 -16.30 5.34 -10.18
CA PRO A 201 -17.45 4.99 -10.99
C PRO A 201 -16.96 4.31 -12.26
N SER A 202 -17.50 3.11 -12.51
CA SER A 202 -17.20 2.34 -13.71
C SER A 202 -17.27 3.27 -14.91
N ILE A 203 -16.31 3.11 -15.81
CA ILE A 203 -16.14 3.89 -17.04
C ILE A 203 -17.34 3.67 -18.01
N PHE A 204 -18.38 2.96 -17.56
CA PHE A 204 -19.67 2.75 -18.21
C PHE A 204 -20.75 3.68 -17.62
N ARG A 205 -20.44 4.96 -17.45
CA ARG A 205 -21.50 5.97 -17.40
C ARG A 205 -21.99 6.14 -18.84
N ALA A 206 -23.12 5.50 -19.16
CA ALA A 206 -23.90 5.80 -20.34
C ALA A 206 -24.20 7.31 -20.31
N GLU A 207 -23.53 8.05 -21.19
CA GLU A 207 -23.97 9.37 -21.56
C GLU A 207 -25.24 9.14 -22.38
N ASP A 208 -26.40 9.55 -21.83
CA ASP A 208 -27.68 9.54 -22.52
C ASP A 208 -27.60 10.52 -23.70
N ILE A 209 -27.02 10.06 -24.81
CA ILE A 209 -27.01 10.78 -26.08
C ILE A 209 -28.20 10.29 -26.92
N TRP A 210 -29.41 10.61 -26.46
CA TRP A 210 -30.59 10.74 -27.32
C TRP A 210 -31.42 11.92 -26.85
N LYS A 211 -31.19 13.06 -27.49
CA LYS A 211 -32.19 14.13 -27.62
C LYS A 211 -32.24 14.56 -29.07
#